data_AF-A0A6I2FEJ0-F1
#
_entry.id   AF-A0A6I2FEJ0-F1
#
_cell.length_a   1.000
_cell.length_b   1.000
_cell.length_c   1.000
_cell.angle_alpha   90.00
_cell.angle_beta   90.00
_cell.angle_gamma   90.00
#
_symmetry.space_group_name_H-M   'P 1'
#
loop_
_entity.id
_entity.type
_entity.pdbx_description
1 polymer ?
#
loop_
_entity_poly.entity_id
_entity_poly.type
_entity_poly.pdbx_seq_one_letter_code
_entity_poly.pdbx_strand_id
1 'polypeptide(L)'
;MTQSDSELDAHVNENWGNAERLLEYLGDRRLLTEDHAREDPAFCVESAIAIRSTMGVLMGASTVGPLKTALRDIQRFCREFVSAAGPHGAHFQQDSISFATNLVALRIGVARQVYEVITLFKIHPNREISLLLQLIDSDRRSP
;
A
#
# COMPACT_ATOMS: atom_id res chain seq x y z
N MET A 1 3.04 29.11 -14.83
CA MET A 1 4.15 28.43 -14.13
C MET A 1 4.47 29.25 -12.90
N THR A 2 3.81 28.90 -11.80
CA THR A 2 4.11 29.46 -10.49
C THR A 2 5.24 28.66 -9.86
N GLN A 3 5.92 29.23 -8.87
CA GLN A 3 7.03 28.60 -8.12
C GLN A 3 6.69 27.19 -7.57
N SER A 4 5.39 26.92 -7.36
CA SER A 4 4.84 25.61 -6.96
C SER A 4 5.01 24.50 -8.02
N ASP A 5 4.96 24.82 -9.32
CA ASP A 5 5.08 23.82 -10.38
C ASP A 5 6.53 23.31 -10.48
N SER A 6 7.52 24.20 -10.31
CA SER A 6 8.94 23.82 -10.38
C SER A 6 9.42 23.01 -9.18
N GLU A 7 8.85 23.26 -7.99
CA GLU A 7 9.16 22.48 -6.78
C GLU A 7 8.58 21.06 -6.87
N LEU A 8 7.38 20.91 -7.45
CA LEU A 8 6.77 19.61 -7.69
C LEU A 8 7.58 18.77 -8.70
N ASP A 9 8.02 19.38 -9.80
CA ASP A 9 8.83 18.71 -10.81
C ASP A 9 10.19 18.24 -10.26
N ALA A 10 10.82 19.05 -9.39
CA ALA A 10 12.07 18.67 -8.72
C ALA A 10 11.85 17.44 -7.81
N HIS A 11 10.78 17.44 -7.00
CA HIS A 11 10.46 16.31 -6.13
C HIS A 11 10.12 15.04 -6.90
N VAL A 12 9.42 15.14 -8.03
CA VAL A 12 9.11 13.99 -8.88
C VAL A 12 10.41 13.37 -9.41
N ASN A 13 11.33 14.18 -9.94
CA ASN A 13 12.59 13.69 -10.48
C ASN A 13 13.48 13.04 -9.41
N GLU A 14 13.54 13.61 -8.20
CA GLU A 14 14.35 13.08 -7.09
C GLU A 14 13.81 11.77 -6.51
N ASN A 15 12.49 11.56 -6.56
CA ASN A 15 11.82 10.44 -5.89
C ASN A 15 11.33 9.35 -6.85
N TRP A 16 11.46 9.54 -8.17
CA TRP A 16 10.95 8.60 -9.17
C TRP A 16 11.46 7.18 -8.97
N GLY A 17 12.77 6.99 -8.76
CA GLY A 17 13.36 5.67 -8.53
C GLY A 17 12.89 4.99 -7.24
N ASN A 18 12.49 5.76 -6.23
CA ASN A 18 11.88 5.19 -5.01
C ASN A 18 10.41 4.84 -5.22
N ALA A 19 9.70 5.63 -6.03
CA ALA A 19 8.32 5.32 -6.43
C ALA A 19 8.27 4.04 -7.28
N GLU A 20 9.20 3.84 -8.22
CA GLU A 20 9.28 2.61 -9.01
C GLU A 20 9.53 1.38 -8.13
N ARG A 21 10.56 1.44 -7.26
CA ARG A 21 10.87 0.35 -6.31
C ARG A 21 9.71 0.04 -5.37
N LEU A 22 8.96 1.06 -4.94
CA LEU A 22 7.75 0.88 -4.15
C LEU A 22 6.73 0.01 -4.91
N LEU A 23 6.46 0.35 -6.17
CA LEU A 23 5.46 -0.34 -7.00
C LEU A 23 5.90 -1.78 -7.32
N GLU A 24 7.18 -1.99 -7.65
CA GLU A 24 7.74 -3.33 -7.82
C GLU A 24 7.58 -4.16 -6.54
N TYR A 25 8.03 -3.62 -5.41
CA TYR A 25 7.98 -4.30 -4.13
C TYR A 25 6.55 -4.67 -3.72
N LEU A 26 5.57 -3.78 -3.93
CA LEU A 26 4.17 -4.04 -3.61
C LEU A 26 3.51 -5.02 -4.58
N GLY A 27 3.88 -4.99 -5.87
CA GLY A 27 3.39 -5.92 -6.88
C GLY A 27 3.72 -7.39 -6.54
N ASP A 28 4.88 -7.62 -5.92
CA ASP A 28 5.31 -8.95 -5.48
C ASP A 28 4.61 -9.45 -4.19
N ARG A 29 3.79 -8.62 -3.54
CA ARG A 29 3.11 -8.97 -2.28
C ARG A 29 1.76 -9.59 -2.57
N ARG A 30 1.71 -10.93 -2.49
CA ARG A 30 0.46 -11.73 -2.57
C ARG A 30 -0.66 -11.18 -1.69
N LEU A 31 -0.32 -10.70 -0.48
CA LEU A 31 -1.23 -10.01 0.44
C LEU A 31 -2.06 -8.90 -0.24
N LEU A 32 -1.55 -8.23 -1.26
CA LEU A 32 -2.22 -7.12 -1.94
C LEU A 32 -2.89 -7.53 -3.26
N THR A 33 -2.55 -8.70 -3.80
CA THR A 33 -2.83 -9.04 -5.21
C THR A 33 -3.60 -10.34 -5.41
N GLU A 34 -3.74 -11.18 -4.37
CA GLU A 34 -4.45 -12.46 -4.45
C GLU A 34 -5.86 -12.47 -3.83
N ASP A 35 -6.66 -13.48 -4.16
CA ASP A 35 -8.03 -13.65 -3.67
C ASP A 35 -8.07 -13.94 -2.16
N HIS A 36 -8.93 -13.21 -1.45
CA HIS A 36 -9.19 -13.29 -0.01
C HIS A 36 -9.53 -14.72 0.45
N ALA A 37 -10.16 -15.51 -0.41
CA ALA A 37 -10.63 -16.86 -0.09
C ALA A 37 -9.50 -17.89 0.15
N ARG A 38 -8.24 -17.55 -0.17
CA ARG A 38 -7.10 -18.47 -0.06
C ARG A 38 -6.00 -17.96 0.88
N GLU A 39 -6.27 -16.88 1.59
CA GLU A 39 -5.29 -16.20 2.43
C GLU A 39 -5.20 -16.83 3.82
N ASP A 40 -3.97 -17.11 4.26
CA ASP A 40 -3.66 -17.52 5.63
C ASP A 40 -3.47 -16.26 6.49
N PRO A 41 -4.28 -16.05 7.56
CA PRO A 41 -4.16 -14.90 8.43
C PRO A 41 -2.75 -14.67 8.98
N ALA A 42 -2.02 -15.73 9.34
CA ALA A 42 -0.67 -15.59 9.88
C ALA A 42 0.30 -15.03 8.83
N PHE A 43 0.25 -15.59 7.62
CA PHE A 43 1.03 -15.11 6.48
C PHE A 43 0.70 -13.66 6.12
N CYS A 44 -0.58 -13.28 6.15
CA CYS A 44 -1.00 -11.91 5.88
C CYS A 44 -0.42 -10.92 6.89
N VAL A 45 -0.42 -11.26 8.17
CA VAL A 45 0.16 -10.43 9.24
C VAL A 45 1.66 -10.27 9.05
N GLU A 46 2.38 -11.35 8.76
CA GLU A 46 3.82 -11.30 8.47
C GLU A 46 4.13 -10.42 7.25
N SER A 47 3.36 -10.57 6.17
CA SER A 47 3.51 -9.74 4.97
C SER A 47 3.22 -8.26 5.27
N ALA A 48 2.21 -7.94 6.08
CA ALA A 48 1.92 -6.57 6.49
C ALA A 48 3.05 -5.95 7.33
N ILE A 49 3.67 -6.74 8.21
CA ILE A 49 4.85 -6.32 8.98
C ILE A 49 6.03 -6.02 8.04
N ALA A 50 6.28 -6.90 7.06
CA ALA A 50 7.33 -6.72 6.07
C ALA A 50 7.13 -5.46 5.23
N ILE A 51 5.91 -5.23 4.72
CA ILE A 51 5.57 -4.00 3.99
C ILE A 51 5.85 -2.77 4.85
N ARG A 52 5.36 -2.74 6.09
CA ARG A 52 5.59 -1.61 7.01
C ARG A 52 7.08 -1.32 7.21
N SER A 53 7.90 -2.36 7.38
CA SER A 53 9.35 -2.23 7.57
C SER A 53 10.01 -1.64 6.32
N THR A 54 9.69 -2.18 5.15
CA THR A 54 10.21 -1.69 3.86
C THR A 54 9.82 -0.25 3.57
N MET A 55 8.59 0.17 3.89
CA MET A 55 8.22 1.59 3.77
C MET A 55 9.11 2.49 4.64
N GLY A 56 9.52 2.00 5.83
CA GLY A 56 10.45 2.71 6.70
C GLY A 56 11.83 2.90 6.07
N VAL A 57 12.31 1.89 5.34
CA VAL A 57 13.56 1.95 4.58
C VAL A 57 13.44 2.93 3.41
N LEU A 58 12.34 2.85 2.63
CA LEU A 58 12.08 3.73 1.50
C LEU A 58 11.87 5.20 1.92
N MET A 59 11.43 5.45 3.15
CA MET A 59 11.31 6.79 3.75
C MET A 59 12.64 7.38 4.26
N GLY A 60 13.79 6.86 3.83
CA GLY A 60 15.11 7.37 4.20
C GLY A 60 15.28 8.89 4.06
N ALA A 61 16.44 9.42 4.47
CA ALA A 61 16.65 10.86 4.65
C ALA A 61 16.32 11.74 3.42
N SER A 62 16.42 11.19 2.21
CA SER A 62 16.13 11.89 0.95
C SER A 62 14.66 11.86 0.51
N THR A 63 13.80 11.04 1.12
CA THR A 63 12.41 10.92 0.71
C THR A 63 11.57 12.04 1.31
N VAL A 64 11.02 12.87 0.42
CA VAL A 64 10.32 14.12 0.74
C VAL A 64 9.02 14.23 -0.03
N GLY A 65 8.24 15.25 0.29
CA GLY A 65 7.04 15.60 -0.47
C GLY A 65 5.96 14.51 -0.46
N PRO A 66 5.15 14.43 -1.53
CA PRO A 66 3.99 13.54 -1.58
C PRO A 66 4.31 12.05 -1.45
N LEU A 67 5.46 11.58 -1.97
CA LEU A 67 5.86 10.17 -1.82
C LEU A 67 6.03 9.80 -0.34
N LYS A 68 6.63 10.68 0.47
CA LYS A 68 6.77 10.45 1.91
C LYS A 68 5.42 10.31 2.59
N THR A 69 4.43 11.12 2.19
CA THR A 69 3.07 11.03 2.71
C THR A 69 2.45 9.68 2.35
N ALA A 70 2.52 9.27 1.09
CA ALA A 70 2.00 7.98 0.62
C ALA A 70 2.62 6.79 1.38
N LEU A 71 3.95 6.80 1.56
CA LEU A 71 4.65 5.76 2.34
C LEU A 71 4.20 5.72 3.80
N ARG A 72 3.96 6.87 4.44
CA ARG A 72 3.43 6.95 5.82
C ARG A 72 2.02 6.38 5.93
N ASP A 73 1.18 6.66 4.95
CA ASP A 73 -0.18 6.13 4.94
C ASP A 73 -0.21 4.62 4.69
N ILE A 74 0.63 4.10 3.81
CA ILE A 74 0.81 2.64 3.65
C ILE A 74 1.26 1.99 4.98
N GLN A 75 2.22 2.60 5.69
CA GLN A 75 2.61 2.12 7.02
C GLN A 75 1.47 2.16 8.03
N ARG A 76 0.64 3.20 8.00
CA ARG A 76 -0.51 3.35 8.88
C ARG A 76 -1.50 2.22 8.65
N PHE A 77 -1.90 1.94 7.42
CA PHE A 77 -2.81 0.83 7.11
C PHE A 77 -2.24 -0.53 7.53
N CYS A 78 -0.95 -0.77 7.28
CA CYS A 78 -0.29 -2.01 7.74
C CYS A 78 -0.30 -2.13 9.26
N ARG A 79 -0.06 -1.02 9.99
CA ARG A 79 -0.10 -1.00 11.46
C ARG A 79 -1.50 -1.27 11.99
N GLU A 80 -2.51 -0.66 11.39
CA GLU A 80 -3.92 -0.86 11.77
C GLU A 80 -4.32 -2.33 11.58
N PHE A 81 -3.97 -2.94 10.44
CA PHE A 81 -4.20 -4.35 10.17
C PHE A 81 -3.51 -5.28 11.17
N VAL A 82 -2.22 -5.08 11.44
CA VAL A 82 -1.46 -5.88 12.42
C VAL A 82 -2.01 -5.69 13.84
N SER A 83 -2.46 -4.48 14.18
CA SER A 83 -3.07 -4.22 15.48
C SER A 83 -4.40 -4.95 15.64
N ALA A 84 -5.23 -5.00 14.59
CA ALA A 84 -6.49 -5.73 14.60
C ALA A 84 -6.29 -7.25 14.75
N ALA A 85 -5.22 -7.78 14.15
CA ALA A 85 -4.87 -9.20 14.21
C ALA A 85 -4.58 -9.72 15.63
N GLY A 86 -4.16 -8.83 16.54
CA GLY A 86 -3.73 -9.19 17.89
C GLY A 86 -2.40 -9.96 17.91
N PRO A 87 -1.97 -10.44 19.10
CA PRO A 87 -0.74 -11.21 19.24
C PRO A 87 -0.72 -12.42 18.31
N HIS A 88 0.30 -12.53 17.46
CA HIS A 88 0.47 -13.63 16.51
C HIS A 88 -0.71 -13.88 15.55
N GLY A 89 -1.59 -12.89 15.33
CA GLY A 89 -2.77 -13.04 14.48
C GLY A 89 -3.92 -13.81 15.11
N ALA A 90 -3.91 -14.04 16.43
CA ALA A 90 -4.89 -14.85 17.13
C ALA A 90 -6.35 -14.40 16.92
N HIS A 91 -6.60 -13.09 16.78
CA HIS A 91 -7.96 -12.60 16.56
C HIS A 91 -8.50 -13.00 15.19
N PHE A 92 -7.65 -12.95 14.16
CA PHE A 92 -8.05 -13.34 12.81
C PHE A 92 -8.23 -14.85 12.63
N GLN A 93 -7.50 -15.65 13.42
CA GLN A 93 -7.72 -17.11 13.46
C GLN A 93 -9.08 -17.48 14.07
N GLN A 94 -9.61 -16.65 14.96
CA GLN A 94 -10.87 -16.88 15.67
C GLN A 94 -12.07 -16.24 14.95
N ASP A 95 -11.84 -15.18 14.18
CA ASP A 95 -12.89 -14.41 13.50
C ASP A 95 -12.50 -14.13 12.03
N SER A 96 -12.98 -15.00 11.14
CA SER A 96 -12.73 -14.90 9.70
C SER A 96 -13.43 -13.70 9.06
N ILE A 97 -14.52 -13.21 9.64
CA ILE A 97 -15.23 -12.01 9.15
C ILE A 97 -14.37 -10.78 9.46
N SER A 98 -13.90 -10.66 10.71
CA SER A 98 -12.98 -9.60 11.11
C SER A 98 -11.71 -9.60 10.26
N PHE A 99 -11.13 -10.77 10.00
CA PHE A 99 -10.00 -10.90 9.08
C PHE A 99 -10.31 -10.34 7.69
N ALA A 100 -11.40 -10.81 7.06
CA ALA A 100 -11.77 -10.38 5.72
C ALA A 100 -12.02 -8.86 5.64
N THR A 101 -12.73 -8.30 6.61
CA THR A 101 -13.00 -6.86 6.69
C THR A 101 -11.72 -6.04 6.80
N ASN A 102 -10.80 -6.43 7.70
CA ASN A 102 -9.54 -5.72 7.88
C ASN A 102 -8.61 -5.87 6.68
N LEU A 103 -8.63 -7.03 6.00
CA LEU A 103 -7.87 -7.27 4.78
C LEU A 103 -8.35 -6.38 3.63
N VAL A 104 -9.67 -6.26 3.44
CA VAL A 104 -10.27 -5.35 2.45
C VAL A 104 -9.86 -3.90 2.74
N ALA A 105 -9.98 -3.46 3.99
CA ALA A 105 -9.62 -2.10 4.40
C ALA A 105 -8.13 -1.79 4.13
N LEU A 106 -7.24 -2.72 4.46
CA LEU A 106 -5.81 -2.62 4.15
C LEU A 106 -5.58 -2.45 2.65
N ARG A 107 -6.14 -3.34 1.83
CA ARG A 107 -5.92 -3.35 0.38
C ARG A 107 -6.43 -2.08 -0.28
N ILE A 108 -7.63 -1.62 0.05
CA ILE A 108 -8.19 -0.37 -0.49
C ILE A 108 -7.35 0.82 -0.06
N GLY A 109 -6.94 0.88 1.21
CA GLY A 109 -6.08 1.94 1.73
C GLY A 109 -4.76 2.03 0.96
N VAL A 110 -4.09 0.90 0.77
CA VAL A 110 -2.84 0.81 -0.01
C VAL A 110 -3.07 1.15 -1.48
N ALA A 111 -4.14 0.63 -2.10
CA ALA A 111 -4.47 0.90 -3.50
C ALA A 111 -4.64 2.40 -3.77
N ARG A 112 -5.31 3.13 -2.88
CA ARG A 112 -5.48 4.59 -3.01
C ARG A 112 -4.15 5.33 -2.99
N GLN A 113 -3.24 4.95 -2.09
CA GLN A 113 -1.91 5.56 -2.03
C GLN A 113 -1.05 5.21 -3.26
N VAL A 114 -1.16 3.97 -3.74
CA VAL A 114 -0.50 3.53 -4.98
C VAL A 114 -1.03 4.30 -6.20
N TYR A 115 -2.34 4.55 -6.27
CA TYR A 115 -2.94 5.36 -7.33
C TYR A 115 -2.39 6.80 -7.34
N GLU A 116 -2.26 7.41 -6.16
CA GLU A 116 -1.69 8.75 -6.02
C GLU A 116 -0.23 8.79 -6.50
N VAL A 117 0.59 7.81 -6.11
CA VAL A 117 1.99 7.69 -6.56
C VAL A 117 2.07 7.51 -8.07
N ILE A 118 1.28 6.60 -8.65
CA ILE A 118 1.26 6.38 -10.11
C ILE A 118 0.88 7.65 -10.86
N THR A 119 -0.15 8.35 -10.38
CA THR A 119 -0.64 9.57 -11.03
C THR A 119 0.41 10.68 -10.96
N LEU A 120 1.03 10.86 -9.80
CA LEU A 120 2.01 11.91 -9.57
C LEU A 120 3.31 11.67 -10.36
N PHE A 121 3.82 10.43 -10.33
CA PHE A 121 5.10 10.08 -10.94
C PHE A 121 4.97 9.59 -12.40
N LYS A 122 3.74 9.50 -12.92
CA LYS A 122 3.41 9.03 -14.27
C LYS A 122 4.01 7.65 -14.58
N ILE A 123 4.02 6.76 -13.60
CA ILE A 123 4.57 5.40 -13.74
C ILE A 123 3.51 4.49 -14.34
N HIS A 124 3.88 3.66 -15.31
CA HIS A 124 2.98 2.64 -15.83
C HIS A 124 2.85 1.48 -14.85
N PRO A 125 1.64 1.15 -14.34
CA PRO A 125 1.48 0.03 -13.43
C PRO A 125 1.76 -1.30 -14.14
N ASN A 126 2.42 -2.22 -13.46
CA ASN A 126 2.46 -3.61 -13.87
C ASN A 126 1.08 -4.29 -13.67
N ARG A 127 0.98 -5.57 -14.03
CA ARG A 127 -0.27 -6.33 -13.96
C ARG A 127 -0.80 -6.42 -12.53
N GLU A 128 0.07 -6.73 -11.59
CA GLU A 128 -0.25 -6.97 -10.18
C GLU A 128 -0.77 -5.70 -9.51
N ILE A 129 -0.12 -4.57 -9.77
CA ILE A 129 -0.59 -3.25 -9.32
C ILE A 129 -1.91 -2.87 -10.02
N SER A 130 -2.07 -3.18 -11.29
CA SER A 130 -3.34 -2.93 -12.00
C SER A 130 -4.51 -3.69 -11.36
N LEU A 131 -4.28 -4.93 -10.90
CA LEU A 131 -5.30 -5.70 -10.16
C LEU A 131 -5.61 -5.07 -8.80
N LEU A 132 -4.60 -4.63 -8.06
CA LEU A 132 -4.79 -3.91 -6.80
C LEU A 132 -5.64 -2.64 -6.99
N LEU A 133 -5.40 -1.88 -8.06
CA LEU A 133 -6.14 -0.65 -8.36
C LEU A 133 -7.62 -0.89 -8.71
N GLN A 134 -7.98 -2.05 -9.27
CA GLN A 134 -9.38 -2.39 -9.54
C GLN A 134 -10.24 -2.44 -8.27
N LEU A 135 -9.62 -2.69 -7.10
CA LEU A 135 -10.33 -2.69 -5.82
C LEU A 135 -10.92 -1.32 -5.47
N ILE A 136 -10.31 -0.22 -5.94
CA ILE A 136 -10.83 1.14 -5.72
C ILE A 136 -12.16 1.31 -6.45
N ASP A 137 -12.29 0.77 -7.66
CA ASP A 137 -13.51 0.85 -8.46
C ASP A 137 -14.60 -0.08 -7.93
N SER A 138 -14.22 -1.23 -7.38
CA SER A 138 -15.14 -2.15 -6.70
C SER A 138 -15.74 -1.53 -5.42
N ASP A 139 -14.92 -0.86 -4.61
CA ASP A 139 -15.33 -0.16 -3.38
C ASP A 139 -16.39 0.93 -3.67
N ARG A 140 -16.22 1.66 -4.78
CA ARG A 140 -17.17 2.72 -5.20
C ARG A 140 -18.53 2.19 -5.69
N ARG A 141 -18.65 0.88 -5.95
CA ARG A 141 -19.87 0.24 -6.47
C ARG A 141 -20.63 -0.55 -5.41
N SER A 142 -20.11 -0.63 -4.19
CA SER A 142 -20.84 -1.18 -3.05
C SER A 142 -21.93 -0.19 -2.60
N PRO A 143 -23.21 -0.62 -2.54
CA PRO A 143 -24.35 0.25 -2.22
C PRO A 143 -24.34 0.78 -0.78
#